data_AF-A0A6J6PLU6-F1
#
_entry.id   AF-A0A6J6PLU6-F1
#
_cell.length_a   1.000
_cell.length_b   1.000
_cell.length_c   1.000
_cell.angle_alpha   90.00
_cell.angle_beta   90.00
_cell.angle_gamma   90.00
#
_symmetry.space_group_name_H-M   'P 1'
#
loop_
_entity.id
_entity.type
_entity.pdbx_description
1 polymer ?
#
loop_
_entity_poly.entity_id
_entity_poly.type
_entity_poly.pdbx_seq_one_letter_code
_entity_poly.pdbx_strand_id
1 'polypeptide(L)' 'MAWMTYTPDGRQLDIEHADGLWKARCDGVDGSGATASEAIAAVIIDDTPTIGRDNVGLRVWIETQATRLEHEVALGS' A
#
# COMPACT_ATOMS: atom_id res chain seq x y z
N MET A 1 6.24 11.40 6.21
CA MET A 1 4.93 11.90 5.72
C MET A 1 3.93 10.77 5.79
N ALA A 2 2.67 11.04 6.12
CA ALA A 2 1.63 10.02 6.27
C ALA A 2 0.45 10.30 5.32
N TRP A 3 -0.05 9.26 4.66
CA TRP A 3 -1.18 9.27 3.74
C TRP A 3 -2.23 8.29 4.21
N MET A 4 -3.49 8.62 3.95
CA MET A 4 -4.63 7.75 4.22
C MET A 4 -5.39 7.55 2.92
N THR A 5 -5.64 6.29 2.56
CA THR A 5 -6.39 5.89 1.36
C THR A 5 -7.31 4.71 1.69
N TYR A 6 -8.05 4.23 0.69
CA TYR A 6 -8.92 3.06 0.84
C TYR A 6 -8.55 2.01 -0.20
N THR A 7 -8.45 0.76 0.23
CA THR A 7 -8.25 -0.39 -0.65
C THR A 7 -9.45 -0.55 -1.59
N PRO A 8 -9.31 -1.29 -2.71
CA PRO A 8 -10.43 -1.59 -3.60
C PRO A 8 -11.59 -2.34 -2.91
N ASP A 9 -11.30 -3.04 -1.81
CA ASP A 9 -12.28 -3.74 -0.99
C ASP A 9 -12.94 -2.85 0.08
N GLY A 10 -12.57 -1.56 0.16
CA GLY A 10 -13.17 -0.57 1.05
C GLY A 10 -12.56 -0.47 2.44
N ARG A 11 -11.49 -1.22 2.73
CA ARG A 11 -10.73 -1.09 3.99
C ARG A 11 -9.88 0.17 3.98
N GLN A 12 -9.73 0.79 5.15
CA GLN A 12 -8.82 1.92 5.33
C GLN A 12 -7.38 1.43 5.29
N LEU A 13 -6.56 2.13 4.50
CA LEU A 13 -5.14 1.90 4.35
C LEU A 13 -4.38 3.17 4.75
N ASP A 14 -3.65 3.09 5.85
CA ASP A 14 -2.75 4.13 6.31
C ASP A 14 -1.33 3.81 5.83
N ILE A 15 -0.63 4.81 5.29
CA ILE A 15 0.70 4.66 4.71
C ILE A 15 1.59 5.75 5.26
N GLU A 16 2.78 5.40 5.71
CA GLU A 16 3.77 6.33 6.24
C GLU A 16 5.11 6.09 5.56
N HIS A 17 5.80 7.17 5.21
CA HIS A 17 7.19 7.14 4.78
C HIS A 17 8.04 7.90 5.79
N ALA A 18 8.93 7.18 6.47
CA ALA A 18 9.84 7.71 7.49
C ALA A 18 11.19 6.97 7.42
N ASP A 19 12.29 7.70 7.59
CA ASP A 19 13.66 7.16 7.60
C ASP A 19 14.02 6.31 6.36
N GLY A 20 13.44 6.64 5.19
CA GLY A 20 13.65 5.90 3.94
C GLY A 20 12.94 4.55 3.88
N LEU A 21 12.01 4.29 4.80
CA LEU A 21 11.21 3.07 4.86
C LEU A 21 9.73 3.42 4.70
N TRP A 22 9.02 2.61 3.90
CA TRP A 22 7.58 2.66 3.79
C TRP A 22 6.93 1.71 4.78
N LYS A 23 5.90 2.20 5.46
CA LYS A 23 5.05 1.42 6.37
C LYS A 23 3.61 1.57 5.91
N ALA A 24 2.87 0.47 5.91
CA ALA A 24 1.46 0.45 5.61
C ALA A 24 0.72 -0.24 6.77
N ARG A 25 -0.51 0.18 7.02
CA ARG A 25 -1.42 -0.45 7.97
C ARG A 25 -2.79 -0.56 7.33
N CYS A 26 -3.34 -1.76 7.31
CA CYS A 26 -4.69 -2.02 6.81
C CYS A 26 -5.41 -2.94 7.80
N ASP A 27 -6.52 -2.49 8.36
CA ASP A 27 -7.39 -3.31 9.22
C ASP A 27 -6.67 -4.03 10.37
N GLY A 28 -5.66 -3.39 10.97
CA GLY A 28 -4.85 -3.96 12.05
C GLY A 28 -3.69 -4.85 11.61
N VAL A 29 -3.48 -5.05 10.31
CA VAL A 29 -2.29 -5.65 9.74
C VAL A 29 -1.28 -4.56 9.43
N ASP A 30 -0.06 -4.68 9.96
CA ASP A 30 1.06 -3.78 9.68
C ASP A 30 2.01 -4.44 8.67
N GLY A 31 2.52 -3.65 7.72
CA GLY A 31 3.47 -4.08 6.71
C GLY A 31 4.50 -3.00 6.43
N SER A 32 5.69 -3.39 6.00
CA SER A 32 6.77 -2.46 5.72
C SER A 32 7.60 -2.92 4.54
N GLY A 33 8.15 -1.97 3.78
CA GLY A 33 8.94 -2.23 2.58
C GLY A 33 9.88 -1.09 2.23
N ALA A 34 10.85 -1.36 1.35
CA ALA A 34 11.74 -0.34 0.84
C ALA A 34 11.03 0.58 -0.16
N THR A 35 9.98 0.07 -0.81
CA THR A 35 9.08 0.84 -1.69
C THR A 35 7.66 0.92 -1.12
N ALA A 36 6.88 1.88 -1.61
CA ALA A 36 5.47 1.98 -1.23
C ALA A 36 4.70 0.72 -1.64
N SER A 37 5.04 0.15 -2.81
CA SER A 37 4.41 -1.08 -3.32
C SER A 37 4.64 -2.29 -2.43
N GLU A 38 5.86 -2.47 -1.89
CA GLU A 38 6.17 -3.57 -0.97
C GLU A 38 5.39 -3.44 0.34
N ALA A 39 5.35 -2.23 0.92
CA ALA A 39 4.61 -2.00 2.17
C ALA A 39 3.10 -2.25 2.00
N ILE A 40 2.51 -1.74 0.93
CA ILE A 40 1.08 -1.94 0.62
C ILE A 40 0.79 -3.41 0.31
N ALA A 41 1.64 -4.08 -0.47
CA ALA A 41 1.49 -5.50 -0.78
C ALA A 41 1.52 -6.37 0.48
N ALA A 42 2.37 -6.04 1.45
CA ALA A 42 2.49 -6.78 2.71
C ALA A 42 1.20 -6.78 3.54
N VAL A 43 0.39 -5.71 3.49
CA VAL A 43 -0.87 -5.63 4.28
C VAL A 43 -2.10 -6.07 3.51
N ILE A 44 -2.07 -6.06 2.17
CA ILE A 44 -3.23 -6.40 1.35
C ILE A 44 -3.18 -7.86 0.84
N ILE A 45 -1.99 -8.41 0.57
CA ILE A 45 -1.83 -9.74 -0.02
C ILE A 45 -1.86 -10.85 1.04
N ASP A 46 -1.54 -10.55 2.31
CA ASP A 46 -1.62 -11.53 3.41
C ASP A 46 -3.06 -11.95 3.73
N ASP A 47 -4.04 -11.23 3.18
CA ASP A 47 -5.45 -11.60 3.16
C ASP A 47 -5.67 -12.73 2.13
N THR A 48 -5.23 -13.94 2.52
CA THR A 48 -5.43 -15.29 1.94
C THR A 48 -5.90 -15.32 0.48
N PRO A 49 -5.22 -16.01 -0.46
CA PRO A 49 -5.67 -16.13 -1.85
C PRO A 49 -7.06 -16.77 -1.90
N THR A 50 -8.08 -15.93 -1.88
CA THR A 50 -9.47 -16.30 -2.00
C THR A 50 -9.69 -16.48 -3.49
N ILE A 51 -9.88 -17.74 -3.88
CA ILE A 51 -10.18 -18.12 -5.26
C ILE A 51 -11.33 -17.22 -5.75
N GLY A 52 -11.03 -16.28 -6.65
CA GLY A 52 -11.97 -15.27 -7.14
C GLY A 52 -11.57 -13.80 -6.96
N ARG A 53 -10.55 -13.47 -6.14
CA ARG A 53 -10.00 -12.11 -6.12
C ARG A 53 -9.16 -11.88 -7.38
N ASP A 54 -9.53 -10.88 -8.19
CA ASP A 54 -8.77 -10.50 -9.39
C ASP A 54 -7.39 -9.96 -8.97
N ASN A 55 -6.42 -10.87 -8.88
CA ASN A 55 -5.05 -10.57 -8.44
C ASN A 55 -4.36 -9.57 -9.37
N VAL A 56 -4.83 -9.44 -10.62
CA VAL A 56 -4.30 -8.48 -11.60
C VAL A 56 -4.75 -7.07 -11.26
N GLY A 57 -6.05 -6.84 -11.03
CA GLY A 57 -6.61 -5.55 -10.64
C GLY A 57 -6.05 -5.05 -9.31
N LEU A 58 -5.84 -5.96 -8.35
CA LEU A 58 -5.20 -5.63 -7.08
C LEU A 58 -3.74 -5.17 -7.28
N ARG A 59 -2.95 -5.90 -8.07
CA ARG A 59 -1.56 -5.52 -8.38
C ARG A 59 -1.48 -4.17 -9.08
N VAL A 60 -2.30 -3.95 -10.09
CA VAL A 60 -2.35 -2.67 -10.83
C VAL A 60 -2.73 -1.52 -9.89
N TRP A 61 -3.69 -1.73 -8.99
CA TRP A 61 -4.05 -0.74 -8.00
C TRP A 61 -2.88 -0.44 -7.04
N ILE A 62 -2.19 -1.46 -6.54
CA ILE A 62 -1.00 -1.31 -5.67
C ILE A 62 0.07 -0.48 -6.38
N GLU A 63 0.42 -0.81 -7.62
CA GLU A 63 1.43 -0.08 -8.39
C GLU A 63 1.02 1.38 -8.66
N THR A 64 -0.26 1.60 -8.95
CA THR A 64 -0.80 2.95 -9.17
C THR A 64 -0.72 3.79 -7.90
N GLN A 65 -1.12 3.24 -6.75
CA GLN A 65 -1.00 3.95 -5.46
C GLN A 65 0.46 4.19 -5.09
N ALA A 66 1.32 3.18 -5.23
CA ALA A 66 2.74 3.30 -4.93
C ALA A 66 3.40 4.41 -5.76
N THR A 67 3.18 4.42 -7.08
CA THR A 67 3.71 5.44 -7.99
C THR A 67 3.27 6.84 -7.58
N ARG A 68 1.98 7.01 -7.24
CA ARG A 68 1.44 8.28 -6.78
C ARG A 68 2.14 8.74 -5.50
N LEU A 69 2.26 7.87 -4.50
CA LEU A 69 2.85 8.20 -3.20
C LEU A 69 4.33 8.53 -3.30
N GLU A 70 5.08 7.74 -4.07
CA GLU A 70 6.52 7.97 -4.32
C GLU A 70 6.74 9.29 -5.06
N HIS A 71 5.86 9.64 -6.00
CA HIS A 71 5.89 10.94 -6.67
C HIS A 71 5.54 12.09 -5.72
N GLU A 72 4.57 11.93 -4.82
CA GLU A 72 4.25 12.91 -3.78
C GLU A 72 5.44 13.16 -2.83
N VAL A 73 6.17 12.10 -2.44
CA VAL A 73 7.42 12.22 -1.66
C VAL A 73 8.50 12.97 -2.43
N ALA A 74 8.69 12.63 -3.71
CA ALA A 74 9.70 13.25 -4.55
C ALA A 74 9.42 14.73 -4.81
N LEU A 75 8.15 15.13 -4.90
CA LEU A 75 7.72 16.52 -5.08
C LEU A 75 7.67 17.33 -3.78
N GLY A 76 7.51 16.67 -2.63
CA GLY A 76 7.39 17.30 -1.31
C GLY A 76 8.70 17.42 -0.52
N SER A 77 9.85 17.18 -1.16
CA SER A 77 11.20 17.26 -0.58
C SER A 77 11.92 18.55 -0.96
#